data_AF-D7UBQ8-F1
#
_entry.id   AF-D7UBQ8-F1
#
_cell.length_a   1.000
_cell.length_b   1.000
_cell.length_c   1.000
_cell.angle_alpha   90.00
_cell.angle_beta   90.00
_cell.angle_gamma   90.00
#
_symmetry.space_group_name_H-M   'P 1'
#
loop_
_entity.id
_entity.type
_entity.pdbx_description
1 polymer ?
#
loop_
_entity_poly.entity_id
_entity_poly.type
_entity_poly.pdbx_seq_one_letter_code
_entity_poly.pdbx_strand_id
1 'polypeptide(L)'
;MSRTGGTLVLKGFWRGTAARNPIVEDLQSIFVCGHVFHELCLQQWFEYCASKKKNNCPVCKQICSVNGVNQLYFQSIGDASDPIVSQKSLNLEEDPRALRREVKRLEVKVAGLTSVLERNQKDLKELNEELCLCKEQKQNRMDMVYTDGFVTPVATLNLAIVWFHFHEYGKALSILESLYQNIEPIDETTALHICLLLLDVALASHNASRCASR
;
A
#
# COMPACT_ATOMS: atom_id res chain seq x y z
N MET A 1 -54.02 28.26 20.42
CA MET A 1 -52.75 28.91 20.04
C MET A 1 -51.63 28.44 20.95
N SER A 2 -50.42 28.33 20.38
CA SER A 2 -49.11 28.28 21.05
C SER A 2 -48.70 26.96 21.72
N ARG A 3 -48.12 26.08 20.89
CA ARG A 3 -47.15 25.05 21.29
C ARG A 3 -45.76 25.71 21.35
N THR A 4 -45.08 25.62 22.49
CA THR A 4 -43.69 26.04 22.64
C THR A 4 -42.75 24.89 22.26
N GLY A 5 -42.24 24.93 21.02
CA GLY A 5 -41.13 24.10 20.57
C GLY A 5 -39.81 24.77 20.92
N GLY A 6 -39.03 24.15 21.81
CA GLY A 6 -37.66 24.55 22.12
C GLY A 6 -36.70 23.98 21.08
N THR A 7 -36.36 24.77 20.07
CA THR A 7 -35.33 24.44 19.07
C THR A 7 -33.94 24.58 19.70
N LEU A 8 -33.23 23.45 19.80
CA LEU A 8 -31.79 23.39 19.98
C LEU A 8 -31.10 24.11 18.81
N VAL A 9 -30.60 25.32 19.05
CA VAL A 9 -29.67 25.97 18.12
C VAL A 9 -28.25 25.70 18.60
N LEU A 10 -27.61 24.72 17.97
CA LEU A 10 -26.16 24.57 17.94
C LEU A 10 -25.56 25.84 17.32
N LYS A 11 -25.17 26.81 18.15
CA LYS A 11 -24.33 27.93 17.71
C LYS A 11 -22.87 27.52 17.85
N GLY A 12 -22.31 27.06 16.75
CA GLY A 12 -20.86 26.98 16.56
C GLY A 12 -20.23 28.34 16.83
N PHE A 13 -19.24 28.34 17.72
CA PHE A 13 -18.41 29.50 18.02
C PHE A 13 -16.99 29.19 17.53
N TRP A 14 -16.83 29.14 16.21
CA TRP A 14 -15.51 29.35 15.60
C TRP A 14 -15.44 30.83 15.23
N ARG A 15 -15.13 31.66 16.23
CA ARG A 15 -14.81 33.07 16.00
C ARG A 15 -13.31 33.16 15.90
N GLY A 16 -12.83 33.25 14.66
CA GLY A 16 -11.42 33.40 14.34
C GLY A 16 -10.86 34.70 14.93
N THR A 17 -9.63 34.61 15.41
CA THR A 17 -8.73 35.75 15.61
C THR A 17 -7.29 35.29 15.41
N ALA A 18 -6.58 36.09 14.61
CA ALA A 18 -5.13 36.16 14.43
C ALA A 18 -4.44 35.01 13.70
N ALA A 19 -4.19 35.24 12.40
CA ALA A 19 -3.06 34.66 11.70
C ALA A 19 -1.77 34.95 12.47
N ARG A 20 -1.10 33.89 12.93
CA ARG A 20 0.33 33.88 13.29
C ARG A 20 0.99 32.74 12.51
N ASN A 21 2.25 32.95 12.15
CA ASN A 21 3.01 32.15 11.19
C ASN A 21 3.00 30.63 11.48
N PRO A 22 3.03 29.76 10.45
CA PRO A 22 2.68 28.35 10.58
C PRO A 22 3.91 27.43 10.49
N ILE A 23 4.76 27.35 11.53
CA ILE A 23 5.92 26.43 11.48
C ILE A 23 6.09 25.54 12.73
N VAL A 24 5.56 25.89 13.91
CA VAL A 24 5.57 24.97 15.07
C VAL A 24 4.27 25.13 15.85
N GLU A 25 3.24 24.40 15.46
CA GLU A 25 2.05 24.27 16.31
C GLU A 25 2.28 23.10 17.27
N ASP A 26 2.18 23.35 18.59
CA ASP A 26 2.21 22.32 19.63
C ASP A 26 0.97 21.42 19.47
N LEU A 27 1.09 20.42 18.61
CA LEU A 27 0.03 19.47 18.32
C LEU A 27 0.06 18.34 19.34
N GLN A 28 -1.12 17.92 19.78
CA GLN A 28 -1.33 16.87 20.77
C GLN A 28 -2.33 15.86 20.23
N SER A 29 -2.01 14.57 20.39
CA SER A 29 -2.90 13.47 20.04
C SER A 29 -3.46 12.80 21.29
N ILE A 30 -4.75 12.48 21.28
CA ILE A 30 -5.37 11.68 22.35
C ILE A 30 -5.07 10.21 22.07
N PHE A 31 -4.28 9.55 22.92
CA PHE A 31 -3.82 8.16 22.74
C PHE A 31 -4.95 7.17 22.45
N VAL A 32 -6.08 7.31 23.15
CA VAL A 32 -7.19 6.35 23.05
C VAL A 32 -7.97 6.43 21.73
N CYS A 33 -7.87 7.53 20.99
CA CYS A 33 -8.65 7.73 19.76
C CYS A 33 -7.88 8.33 18.58
N GLY A 34 -6.62 8.71 18.76
CA GLY A 34 -5.75 9.26 17.72
C GLY A 34 -6.11 10.66 17.21
N HIS A 35 -7.16 11.31 17.73
CA HIS A 35 -7.53 12.65 17.28
C HIS A 35 -6.49 13.68 17.73
N VAL A 36 -6.12 14.57 16.80
CA VAL A 36 -5.09 15.58 16.97
C VAL A 36 -5.70 16.96 17.14
N PHE A 37 -5.19 17.72 18.11
CA PHE A 37 -5.61 19.08 18.46
C PHE A 37 -4.40 19.92 18.79
N HIS A 38 -4.52 21.25 18.76
CA HIS A 38 -3.53 22.12 19.39
C HIS A 38 -3.56 21.95 20.92
N GLU A 39 -2.39 22.00 21.55
CA GLU A 39 -2.20 21.87 23.00
C GLU A 39 -3.14 22.80 23.77
N LEU A 40 -3.15 24.09 23.42
CA LEU A 40 -4.00 25.09 24.08
C LEU A 40 -5.49 24.79 23.92
N CYS A 41 -5.92 24.35 22.72
CA CYS A 41 -7.32 24.03 22.46
C CYS A 41 -7.77 22.80 23.26
N LEU A 42 -6.91 21.79 23.39
CA LEU A 42 -7.20 20.57 24.14
C LEU A 42 -7.17 20.82 25.66
N GLN A 43 -6.21 21.63 26.14
CA GLN A 43 -6.13 22.03 27.54
C GLN A 43 -7.37 22.80 27.98
N GLN A 44 -7.78 23.82 27.21
CA GLN A 44 -8.98 24.61 27.52
C GLN A 44 -10.25 23.74 27.52
N TRP A 45 -10.31 22.73 26.65
CA TRP A 45 -11.39 21.75 26.65
C TRP A 45 -11.42 20.89 27.93
N PHE A 46 -10.27 20.42 28.40
CA PHE A 46 -10.19 19.68 29.66
C PHE A 46 -10.52 20.53 30.87
N GLU A 47 -10.14 21.81 30.89
CA GLU A 47 -10.54 22.74 31.95
C GLU A 47 -12.07 22.96 31.97
N TYR A 48 -12.69 23.15 30.81
CA TYR A 48 -14.15 23.20 30.70
C TYR A 48 -14.82 21.90 31.19
N CYS A 49 -14.22 20.74 30.87
CA CYS A 49 -14.74 19.42 31.25
C CYS A 49 -14.43 19.02 32.70
N ALA A 50 -13.44 19.63 33.37
CA ALA A 50 -13.06 19.31 34.75
C ALA A 50 -14.24 19.46 35.72
N SER A 51 -15.13 20.41 35.43
CA SER A 51 -16.40 20.61 36.15
C SER A 51 -17.34 19.38 36.13
N LYS A 52 -17.13 18.43 35.20
CA LYS A 52 -17.97 17.24 34.94
C LYS A 52 -17.26 15.90 35.24
N LYS A 53 -16.14 15.92 35.98
CA LYS A 53 -15.39 14.74 36.50
C LYS A 53 -14.76 13.78 35.47
N LYS A 54 -14.97 13.95 34.16
CA LYS A 54 -14.36 13.10 33.11
C LYS A 54 -14.01 13.90 31.87
N ASN A 55 -12.77 13.75 31.41
CA ASN A 55 -12.33 14.29 30.14
C ASN A 55 -12.74 13.35 29.00
N ASN A 56 -13.10 13.94 27.86
CA ASN A 56 -13.50 13.19 26.68
C ASN A 56 -12.93 13.86 25.43
N CYS A 57 -12.76 13.08 24.36
CA CYS A 57 -12.34 13.62 23.08
C CYS A 57 -13.43 14.55 22.50
N PRO A 58 -13.10 15.79 22.08
CA PRO A 58 -14.06 16.70 21.44
C PRO A 58 -14.75 16.13 20.19
N VAL A 59 -14.07 15.23 19.46
CA VAL A 59 -14.55 14.68 18.20
C VAL A 59 -15.39 13.41 18.42
N CYS A 60 -14.81 12.38 19.02
CA CYS A 60 -15.46 11.08 19.16
C CYS A 60 -16.12 10.83 20.52
N LYS A 61 -16.00 11.77 21.48
CA LYS A 61 -16.55 11.69 22.85
C LYS A 61 -16.06 10.52 23.70
N GLN A 62 -15.06 9.77 23.22
CA GLN A 62 -14.42 8.71 24.00
C GLN A 62 -13.75 9.31 25.24
N ILE A 63 -13.90 8.62 26.38
CA ILE A 63 -13.30 9.06 27.65
C ILE A 63 -11.78 8.98 27.52
N CYS A 64 -11.10 10.07 27.84
CA CYS A 64 -9.65 10.16 27.84
C CYS A 64 -9.15 10.79 29.14
N SER A 65 -7.89 10.59 29.47
CA SER A 65 -7.23 11.21 30.61
C SER A 65 -6.25 12.27 30.12
N VAL A 66 -5.92 13.25 30.97
CA VAL A 66 -4.88 14.25 30.67
C VAL A 66 -3.54 13.58 30.38
N ASN A 67 -3.22 12.51 31.11
CA ASN A 67 -2.02 11.70 30.89
C ASN A 67 -2.06 10.85 29.60
N GLY A 68 -3.22 10.75 28.94
CA GLY A 68 -3.39 10.01 27.70
C GLY A 68 -3.23 10.90 26.47
N VAL A 69 -2.51 12.01 26.60
CA VAL A 69 -2.28 12.98 25.53
C VAL A 69 -0.78 13.02 25.21
N ASN A 70 -0.44 12.83 23.94
CA ASN A 70 0.95 12.79 23.47
C ASN A 70 1.22 13.99 22.57
N GLN A 71 2.26 14.76 22.87
CA GLN A 71 2.77 15.82 22.00
C GLN A 71 3.32 15.20 20.71
N LEU A 72 2.91 15.75 19.58
CA LEU A 72 3.40 15.38 18.25
C LEU A 72 4.47 16.39 17.84
N TYR A 73 5.72 15.95 17.80
CA TYR A 73 6.82 16.75 17.27
C TYR A 73 6.90 16.57 15.76
N PHE A 74 6.40 17.54 15.01
CA PHE A 74 6.71 17.64 13.59
C PHE A 74 8.09 18.30 13.47
N GLN A 75 9.11 17.52 13.13
CA GLN A 75 10.38 18.09 12.65
C GLN A 75 10.13 18.66 11.26
N SER A 76 9.52 19.85 11.20
CA SER A 76 9.43 20.60 9.97
C SER A 76 10.86 20.98 9.56
N ILE A 77 11.36 20.42 8.46
CA ILE A 77 12.58 20.90 7.81
C ILE A 77 12.17 22.19 7.07
N GLY A 78 12.02 23.27 7.82
CA GLY A 78 11.50 24.53 7.31
C GLY A 78 11.96 25.69 8.19
N ASP A 79 13.06 26.31 7.74
CA ASP A 79 13.70 27.58 8.10
C ASP A 79 13.76 28.08 9.55
N ALA A 80 14.96 28.57 9.86
CA ALA A 80 15.43 29.07 11.14
C ALA A 80 14.50 30.09 11.82
N SER A 81 14.15 29.82 13.08
CA SER A 81 14.38 30.67 14.28
C SER A 81 13.38 30.31 15.39
N ASP A 82 13.84 29.71 16.51
CA ASP A 82 13.50 30.08 17.90
C ASP A 82 13.97 29.04 18.96
N PRO A 83 14.00 29.42 20.26
CA PRO A 83 14.92 28.90 21.27
C PRO A 83 14.40 27.74 22.13
N ILE A 84 15.34 27.00 22.73
CA ILE A 84 15.23 26.09 23.89
C ILE A 84 14.47 24.77 23.67
N VAL A 85 15.24 23.74 23.28
CA VAL A 85 15.22 22.44 23.97
C VAL A 85 16.60 22.24 24.60
N SER A 86 16.69 22.56 25.90
CA SER A 86 17.64 21.90 26.79
C SER A 86 17.13 20.46 26.93
N GLN A 87 17.83 19.38 26.61
CA GLN A 87 19.24 19.05 26.83
C GLN A 87 19.64 18.05 25.73
N LYS A 88 20.48 18.39 24.75
CA LYS A 88 21.94 18.27 24.81
C LYS A 88 22.54 18.99 23.59
N SER A 89 22.46 20.31 23.59
CA SER A 89 23.33 21.15 22.75
C SER A 89 23.74 22.35 23.60
N LEU A 90 24.58 22.08 24.60
CA LEU A 90 25.50 23.11 25.03
C LEU A 90 26.40 23.36 23.83
N ASN A 91 26.54 24.63 23.44
CA ASN A 91 27.57 25.14 22.54
C ASN A 91 28.93 24.53 22.88
N LEU A 92 29.22 23.34 22.36
CA LEU A 92 30.56 22.94 22.07
C LEU A 92 30.68 23.35 20.62
N GLU A 93 31.47 24.40 20.36
CA GLU A 93 32.26 24.50 19.13
C GLU A 93 32.39 23.08 18.55
N GLU A 94 31.59 22.77 17.53
CA GLU A 94 31.48 21.40 17.03
C GLU A 94 32.89 21.03 16.59
N ASP A 95 33.60 20.27 17.43
CA ASP A 95 35.05 20.09 17.27
C ASP A 95 35.26 19.65 15.82
N PRO A 96 36.00 20.43 15.00
CA PRO A 96 36.20 20.08 13.60
C PRO A 96 36.73 18.65 13.44
N ARG A 97 37.38 18.10 14.48
CA ARG A 97 37.81 16.70 14.55
C ARG A 97 36.69 15.69 14.82
N ALA A 98 35.65 16.05 15.58
CA ALA A 98 34.47 15.22 15.77
C ALA A 98 33.67 15.09 14.47
N LEU A 99 33.42 16.20 13.76
CA LEU A 99 32.79 16.14 12.43
C LEU A 99 33.59 15.31 11.44
N ARG A 100 34.93 15.48 11.41
CA ARG A 100 35.80 14.67 10.53
C ARG A 100 35.69 13.18 10.81
N ARG A 101 35.58 12.78 12.09
CA ARG A 101 35.36 11.38 12.47
C ARG A 101 34.00 10.88 11.99
N GLU A 102 32.97 11.71 12.11
CA GLU A 102 31.61 11.35 11.71
C GLU A 102 31.47 11.25 10.18
N VAL A 103 32.08 12.18 9.44
CA VAL A 103 32.18 12.09 7.96
C VAL A 103 32.87 10.79 7.57
N LYS A 104 34.02 10.47 8.18
CA LYS A 104 34.71 9.20 7.90
C LYS A 104 33.83 7.97 8.23
N ARG A 105 33.07 8.03 9.32
CA ARG A 105 32.13 6.98 9.71
C ARG A 105 30.99 6.83 8.70
N LEU A 106 30.48 7.95 8.17
CA LEU A 106 29.42 7.98 7.17
C LEU A 106 29.93 7.52 5.82
N GLU A 107 31.12 7.93 5.39
CA GLU A 107 31.79 7.44 4.18
C GLU A 107 31.92 5.92 4.21
N VAL A 108 32.33 5.32 5.33
CA VAL A 108 32.38 3.87 5.51
C VAL A 108 30.98 3.23 5.38
N LYS A 109 29.94 3.83 5.98
CA LYS A 109 28.57 3.33 5.83
C LYS A 109 28.07 3.43 4.39
N VAL A 110 28.34 4.55 3.70
CA VAL A 110 27.97 4.75 2.30
C VAL A 110 28.66 3.72 1.43
N ALA A 111 29.98 3.52 1.59
CA ALA A 111 30.71 2.48 0.87
C ALA A 111 30.13 1.07 1.12
N GLY A 112 29.77 0.75 2.36
CA GLY A 112 29.13 -0.51 2.71
C GLY A 112 27.76 -0.68 2.05
N LEU A 113 26.91 0.36 2.08
CA LEU A 113 25.59 0.34 1.44
C LEU A 113 25.70 0.25 -0.09
N THR A 114 26.65 0.96 -0.70
CA THR A 114 26.93 0.86 -2.14
C THR A 114 27.31 -0.57 -2.52
N SER A 115 28.21 -1.22 -1.76
CA SER A 115 28.57 -2.62 -1.99
C SER A 115 27.39 -3.58 -1.87
N VAL A 116 26.47 -3.35 -0.92
CA VAL A 116 25.26 -4.17 -0.78
C VAL A 116 24.32 -3.96 -1.97
N LEU A 117 24.14 -2.71 -2.41
CA LEU A 117 23.29 -2.40 -3.55
C LEU A 117 23.80 -3.07 -4.84
N GLU A 118 25.10 -3.01 -5.10
CA GLU A 118 25.73 -3.66 -6.26
C GLU A 118 25.55 -5.18 -6.24
N ARG A 119 25.71 -5.82 -5.07
CA ARG A 119 25.48 -7.25 -4.91
C ARG A 119 24.03 -7.62 -5.18
N ASN A 120 23.10 -6.89 -4.58
CA ASN A 120 21.67 -7.13 -4.79
C ASN A 120 21.28 -6.93 -6.27
N GLN A 121 21.85 -5.92 -6.96
CA GLN A 121 21.63 -5.72 -8.38
C GLN A 121 22.12 -6.91 -9.22
N LYS A 122 23.26 -7.50 -8.85
CA LYS A 122 23.79 -8.71 -9.50
C LYS A 122 22.88 -9.92 -9.26
N ASP A 123 22.49 -10.16 -8.02
CA ASP A 123 21.62 -11.29 -7.65
C ASP A 123 20.26 -11.19 -8.36
N LEU A 124 19.69 -9.98 -8.45
CA LEU A 124 18.45 -9.75 -9.21
C LEU A 124 18.61 -10.06 -10.70
N LYS A 125 19.76 -9.73 -11.28
CA LYS A 125 20.04 -10.03 -12.69
C LYS A 125 20.15 -11.54 -12.91
N GLU A 126 20.86 -12.24 -12.05
CA GLU A 126 21.04 -13.70 -12.09
C GLU A 126 19.69 -14.43 -11.94
N LEU A 127 18.89 -14.05 -10.94
CA LEU A 127 17.56 -14.63 -10.73
C LEU A 127 16.63 -14.38 -11.94
N ASN A 128 16.75 -13.22 -12.59
CA ASN A 128 15.98 -12.94 -13.80
C ASN A 128 16.42 -13.81 -14.99
N GLU A 129 17.72 -14.06 -15.14
CA GLU A 129 18.27 -14.98 -16.15
C GLU A 129 17.79 -16.42 -15.90
N GLU A 130 17.84 -16.91 -14.66
CA GLU A 130 17.29 -18.22 -14.27
C GLU A 130 15.79 -18.34 -14.56
N LEU A 131 15.02 -17.28 -14.26
CA LEU A 131 13.59 -17.25 -14.54
C LEU A 131 13.31 -17.34 -16.06
N CYS A 132 14.14 -16.70 -16.89
CA CYS A 132 14.04 -16.78 -18.35
C CYS A 132 14.25 -18.21 -18.83
N LEU A 133 15.33 -18.85 -18.37
CA LEU A 133 15.63 -20.26 -18.70
C LEU A 133 14.51 -21.21 -18.25
N CYS A 134 13.96 -21.01 -17.06
CA CYS A 134 12.85 -21.81 -16.55
C CYS A 134 11.57 -21.65 -17.39
N LYS A 135 11.27 -20.42 -17.83
CA LYS A 135 10.14 -20.14 -18.74
C LYS A 135 10.32 -20.83 -20.09
N GLU A 136 11.52 -20.76 -20.67
CA GLU A 136 11.84 -21.43 -21.94
C GLU A 136 11.74 -22.96 -21.82
N GLN A 137 12.24 -23.54 -20.73
CA GLN A 137 12.10 -24.97 -20.48
C GLN A 137 10.63 -25.40 -20.35
N LYS A 138 9.82 -24.62 -19.64
CA LYS A 138 8.37 -24.86 -19.53
C LYS A 138 7.70 -24.79 -20.91
N GLN A 139 8.05 -23.81 -21.73
CA GLN A 139 7.52 -23.65 -23.07
C GLN A 139 7.93 -24.82 -23.98
N ASN A 140 9.22 -25.17 -24.03
CA ASN A 140 9.74 -26.23 -24.87
C ASN A 140 9.22 -27.62 -24.47
N ARG A 141 9.08 -27.88 -23.16
CA ARG A 141 8.49 -29.14 -22.65
C ARG A 141 7.03 -29.28 -23.10
N MET A 142 6.29 -28.17 -23.17
CA MET A 142 4.90 -28.18 -23.60
C MET A 142 4.78 -28.27 -25.13
N ASP A 143 5.70 -27.65 -25.88
CA ASP A 143 5.75 -27.76 -27.35
C ASP A 143 6.16 -29.18 -27.80
N MET A 144 7.01 -29.88 -27.06
CA MET A 144 7.36 -31.29 -27.30
C MET A 144 6.14 -32.24 -27.16
N VAL A 145 5.15 -31.89 -26.36
CA VAL A 145 3.88 -32.64 -26.22
C VAL A 145 2.97 -32.41 -27.44
N TYR A 146 3.14 -31.31 -28.17
CA TYR A 146 2.31 -30.91 -29.31
C TYR A 146 2.73 -31.59 -30.64
N THR A 147 3.97 -32.08 -30.75
CA THR A 147 4.52 -32.55 -32.04
C THR A 147 4.36 -34.04 -32.34
N ASP A 148 3.85 -34.84 -31.40
CA ASP A 148 3.53 -36.25 -31.69
C ASP A 148 2.10 -36.32 -32.26
N GLY A 149 1.99 -36.46 -33.59
CA GLY A 149 0.76 -36.29 -34.40
C GLY A 149 -0.38 -37.29 -34.14
N PHE A 150 -0.59 -37.73 -32.90
CA PHE A 150 -1.63 -38.63 -32.43
C PHE A 150 -2.35 -38.14 -31.15
N VAL A 151 -2.29 -36.83 -30.85
CA VAL A 151 -2.98 -36.28 -29.68
C VAL A 151 -4.49 -36.30 -29.91
N THR A 152 -5.21 -37.17 -29.19
CA THR A 152 -6.68 -37.27 -29.26
C THR A 152 -7.33 -35.93 -28.89
N PRO A 153 -8.53 -35.59 -29.40
CA PRO A 153 -9.21 -34.33 -29.09
C PRO A 153 -9.37 -34.08 -27.58
N VAL A 154 -9.52 -35.16 -26.80
CA VAL A 154 -9.57 -35.13 -25.33
C VAL A 154 -8.22 -34.72 -24.72
N ALA A 155 -7.10 -35.23 -25.24
CA ALA A 155 -5.77 -34.85 -24.77
C ALA A 155 -5.44 -33.39 -25.13
N THR A 156 -5.86 -32.94 -26.31
CA THR A 156 -5.73 -31.54 -26.74
C THR A 156 -6.61 -30.60 -25.89
N LEU A 157 -7.83 -31.03 -25.53
CA LEU A 157 -8.69 -30.28 -24.61
C LEU A 157 -8.09 -30.22 -23.20
N ASN A 158 -7.58 -31.34 -22.67
CA ASN A 158 -6.89 -31.36 -21.38
C ASN A 158 -5.67 -30.44 -21.36
N LEU A 159 -4.92 -30.36 -22.47
CA LEU A 159 -3.82 -29.43 -22.63
C LEU A 159 -4.32 -27.96 -22.58
N ALA A 160 -5.40 -27.64 -23.26
CA ALA A 160 -6.02 -26.32 -23.22
C ALA A 160 -6.46 -25.92 -21.80
N ILE A 161 -7.02 -26.88 -21.03
CA ILE A 161 -7.38 -26.69 -19.61
C ILE A 161 -6.14 -26.40 -18.76
N VAL A 162 -5.04 -27.13 -18.97
CA VAL A 162 -3.76 -26.87 -18.27
C VAL A 162 -3.26 -25.45 -18.57
N TRP A 163 -3.31 -25.01 -19.82
CA TRP A 163 -2.93 -23.64 -20.19
C TRP A 163 -3.84 -22.57 -19.57
N PHE A 164 -5.15 -22.83 -19.50
CA PHE A 164 -6.11 -21.96 -18.82
C PHE A 164 -5.77 -21.78 -17.34
N HIS A 165 -5.44 -22.87 -16.64
CA HIS A 165 -5.02 -22.80 -15.22
C HIS A 165 -3.66 -22.13 -15.01
N PHE A 166 -2.79 -22.11 -16.02
CA PHE A 166 -1.55 -21.34 -15.99
C PHE A 166 -1.72 -19.86 -16.36
N HIS A 167 -2.95 -19.40 -16.59
CA HIS A 167 -3.27 -18.04 -17.03
C HIS A 167 -2.64 -17.63 -18.38
N GLU A 168 -2.19 -18.61 -19.17
CA GLU A 168 -1.65 -18.41 -20.51
C GLU A 168 -2.78 -18.46 -21.53
N TYR A 169 -3.72 -17.51 -21.40
CA TYR A 169 -4.99 -17.53 -22.13
C TYR A 169 -4.85 -17.48 -23.66
N GLY A 170 -3.81 -16.82 -24.19
CA GLY A 170 -3.54 -16.79 -25.62
C GLY A 170 -3.17 -18.16 -26.21
N LYS A 171 -2.44 -18.99 -25.44
CA LYS A 171 -2.09 -20.37 -25.85
C LYS A 171 -3.28 -21.29 -25.74
N ALA A 172 -4.05 -21.18 -24.65
CA ALA A 172 -5.31 -21.89 -24.51
C ALA A 172 -6.25 -21.58 -25.68
N LEU A 173 -6.47 -20.30 -26.00
CA LEU A 173 -7.34 -19.87 -27.09
C LEU A 173 -6.93 -20.46 -28.44
N SER A 174 -5.65 -20.38 -28.80
CA SER A 174 -5.15 -20.93 -30.07
C SER A 174 -5.39 -22.44 -30.21
N ILE A 175 -5.24 -23.19 -29.12
CA ILE A 175 -5.51 -24.64 -29.08
C ILE A 175 -7.02 -24.92 -29.20
N LEU A 176 -7.85 -24.17 -28.46
CA LEU A 176 -9.31 -24.32 -28.48
C LEU A 176 -9.93 -23.93 -29.82
N GLU A 177 -9.45 -22.87 -30.48
CA GLU A 177 -9.88 -22.46 -31.82
C GLU A 177 -9.57 -23.55 -32.86
N SER A 178 -8.38 -24.14 -32.78
CA SER A 178 -7.97 -25.23 -33.67
C SER A 178 -8.81 -26.49 -33.47
N LEU A 179 -9.21 -26.80 -32.23
CA LEU A 179 -10.14 -27.89 -31.92
C LEU A 179 -11.56 -27.59 -32.44
N TYR A 180 -12.01 -26.34 -32.33
CA TYR A 180 -13.36 -25.94 -32.75
C TYR A 180 -13.57 -26.00 -34.27
N GLN A 181 -12.51 -25.83 -35.07
CA GLN A 181 -12.61 -25.92 -36.53
C GLN A 181 -12.56 -27.37 -37.07
N ASN A 182 -12.23 -28.36 -36.24
CA ASN A 182 -12.07 -29.78 -36.62
C ASN A 182 -13.11 -30.70 -35.95
N ILE A 183 -14.31 -30.18 -35.68
CA ILE A 183 -15.38 -30.88 -34.96
C ILE A 183 -16.08 -31.88 -35.91
N GLU A 184 -15.54 -33.09 -36.05
CA GLU A 184 -16.36 -34.28 -36.41
C GLU A 184 -15.63 -35.61 -36.08
N PRO A 185 -16.34 -36.66 -35.61
CA PRO A 185 -17.48 -36.64 -34.70
C PRO A 185 -16.92 -36.67 -33.26
N ILE A 186 -16.87 -35.50 -32.62
CA ILE A 186 -16.60 -35.41 -31.19
C ILE A 186 -17.97 -35.41 -30.49
N ASP A 187 -18.10 -36.21 -29.42
CA ASP A 187 -19.30 -36.31 -28.59
C ASP A 187 -19.84 -34.93 -28.19
N GLU A 188 -21.17 -34.72 -28.22
CA GLU A 188 -21.83 -33.44 -27.92
C GLU A 188 -21.38 -32.85 -26.58
N THR A 189 -21.10 -33.73 -25.60
CA THR A 189 -20.56 -33.36 -24.30
C THR A 189 -19.21 -32.67 -24.42
N THR A 190 -18.32 -33.17 -25.26
CA THR A 190 -16.97 -32.60 -25.43
C THR A 190 -17.02 -31.28 -26.19
N ALA A 191 -17.91 -31.14 -27.18
CA ALA A 191 -18.16 -29.87 -27.85
C ALA A 191 -18.65 -28.79 -26.87
N LEU A 192 -19.53 -29.15 -25.93
CA LEU A 192 -19.98 -28.23 -24.89
C LEU A 192 -18.84 -27.79 -23.97
N HIS A 193 -17.96 -28.71 -23.55
CA HIS A 193 -16.78 -28.37 -22.74
C HIS A 193 -15.82 -27.42 -23.46
N ILE A 194 -15.59 -27.63 -24.76
CA ILE A 194 -14.79 -26.73 -25.61
C ILE A 194 -15.42 -25.33 -25.64
N CYS A 195 -16.73 -25.24 -25.88
CA CYS A 195 -17.44 -23.96 -25.94
C CYS A 195 -17.45 -23.21 -24.60
N LEU A 196 -17.66 -23.91 -23.49
CA LEU A 196 -17.62 -23.32 -22.15
C LEU A 196 -16.21 -22.81 -21.80
N LEU A 197 -15.18 -23.60 -22.09
CA LEU A 197 -13.80 -23.19 -21.84
C LEU A 197 -13.36 -22.02 -22.73
N LEU A 198 -13.81 -21.96 -23.99
CA LEU A 198 -13.61 -20.80 -24.87
C LEU A 198 -14.22 -19.52 -24.27
N LEU A 199 -15.44 -19.61 -23.74
CA LEU A 199 -16.10 -18.49 -23.09
C LEU A 199 -15.34 -18.03 -21.84
N ASP A 200 -14.89 -18.96 -21.00
CA ASP A 200 -14.12 -18.65 -19.80
C ASP A 200 -12.76 -18.02 -20.13
N VAL A 201 -12.05 -18.54 -21.14
CA VAL A 201 -10.80 -17.96 -21.66
C VAL A 201 -11.02 -16.55 -22.19
N ALA A 202 -12.08 -16.31 -22.97
CA ALA A 202 -12.40 -15.00 -23.52
C ALA A 202 -12.76 -13.99 -22.40
N LEU A 203 -13.57 -14.40 -21.42
CA LEU A 203 -13.90 -13.57 -20.27
C LEU A 203 -12.67 -13.26 -19.43
N ALA A 204 -11.81 -14.24 -19.16
CA ALA A 204 -10.58 -14.03 -18.40
C ALA A 204 -9.58 -13.12 -19.14
N SER A 205 -9.49 -13.25 -20.47
CA SER A 205 -8.63 -12.42 -21.33
C SER A 205 -9.11 -10.97 -21.42
N HIS A 206 -10.42 -10.73 -21.44
CA HIS A 206 -11.02 -9.39 -21.45
C HIS A 206 -11.19 -8.77 -20.05
N ASN A 207 -10.94 -9.50 -18.97
CA ASN A 207 -10.97 -8.98 -17.60
C ASN A 207 -9.62 -8.45 -17.10
N ALA A 208 -8.52 -8.61 -17.85
CA ALA A 208 -7.23 -8.03 -17.48
C ALA A 208 -7.26 -6.48 -17.47
N SER A 209 -8.13 -5.84 -18.25
CA SER A 209 -8.26 -4.37 -18.29
C SER A 209 -9.22 -3.78 -17.25
N ARG A 210 -9.92 -4.61 -16.44
CA ARG A 210 -10.87 -4.14 -15.41
C ARG A 210 -10.45 -4.44 -13.96
N CYS A 211 -9.37 -5.16 -13.73
CA CYS A 211 -8.84 -5.43 -12.39
C CYS A 211 -7.95 -4.31 -11.82
N ALA A 212 -7.83 -3.16 -12.49
CA ALA A 212 -7.16 -1.95 -11.96
C ALA A 212 -8.15 -0.86 -11.50
N SER A 213 -9.45 -1.15 -11.36
CA SER A 213 -10.39 -0.19 -10.73
C SER A 213 -11.62 -0.90 -10.15
N ARG A 214 -11.52 -1.32 -8.89
CA ARG A 214 -12.55 -1.11 -7.85
C ARG A 214 -12.04 -1.54 -6.49
#